data_AF-A0A7W1VVY1-F1
#
_entry.id   AF-A0A7W1VVY1-F1
#
_cell.length_a   1.000
_cell.length_b   1.000
_cell.length_c   1.000
_cell.angle_alpha   90.00
_cell.angle_beta   90.00
_cell.angle_gamma   90.00
#
_symmetry.space_group_name_H-M   'P 1'
#
loop_
_entity.id
_entity.type
_entity.pdbx_description
1 polymer ?
#
loop_
_entity_poly.entity_id
_entity_poly.type
_entity_poly.pdbx_seq_one_letter_code
_entity_poly.pdbx_strand_id
1 'polypeptide(L)'
;MRANPSSETTSRTVSRICVYSGSSFGASPEYAAVAAAFGTACATRGLTIIYGGGGVGLMGVLADSALAAGGHVIGVIPRAMIAEERAHHNLTELIAVDTMHERKHRMAQLADAFVALPGGIGTLEEIVEVFTWLQLGLHLKPVGILNALGFYELLLKFLDHMRTEQFLTAAHQAMLSVSSNPDSLIDQLALTQHVHVPKPVHNAVNTVKER
;
A
#
# COMPACT_ATOMS: atom_id res chain seq x y z
N MET A 1 -34.24 23.49 10.62
CA MET A 1 -32.78 23.65 10.52
C MET A 1 -32.13 22.45 11.21
N ARG A 2 -31.66 21.44 10.46
CA ARG A 2 -30.84 20.37 11.02
C ARG A 2 -29.38 20.78 10.84
N ALA A 3 -28.64 20.83 11.94
CA ALA A 3 -27.23 21.17 11.94
C ALA A 3 -26.45 20.18 11.06
N ASN A 4 -25.60 20.71 10.20
CA ASN A 4 -24.65 19.94 9.40
C ASN A 4 -23.55 19.46 10.36
N PRO A 5 -23.22 18.15 10.43
CA PRO A 5 -22.06 17.74 11.19
C PRO A 5 -20.82 18.26 10.46
N SER A 6 -20.10 19.14 11.13
CA SER A 6 -18.78 19.62 10.73
C SER A 6 -17.88 18.45 10.36
N SER A 7 -17.41 18.43 9.11
CA SER A 7 -16.35 17.54 8.65
C SER A 7 -15.06 17.95 9.34
N GLU A 8 -14.80 17.39 10.52
CA GLU A 8 -13.49 17.46 11.16
C GLU A 8 -12.50 16.70 10.29
N THR A 9 -11.72 17.44 9.51
CA THR A 9 -10.52 16.93 8.84
C THR A 9 -9.49 16.66 9.93
N THR A 10 -9.55 15.49 10.58
CA THR A 10 -8.49 15.05 11.49
C THR A 10 -7.23 14.87 10.65
N SER A 11 -6.30 15.82 10.73
CA SER A 11 -4.97 15.69 10.15
C SER A 11 -4.29 14.50 10.83
N ARG A 12 -4.28 13.33 10.17
CA ARG A 12 -3.67 12.12 10.69
C ARG A 12 -2.20 12.14 10.29
N THR A 13 -1.31 12.27 11.28
CA THR A 13 0.13 12.13 11.05
C THR A 13 0.46 10.69 10.64
N VAL A 14 1.21 10.52 9.55
CA VAL A 14 1.71 9.21 9.13
C VAL A 14 2.87 8.81 10.04
N SER A 15 2.68 7.77 10.84
CA SER A 15 3.69 7.21 11.76
C SER A 15 4.00 5.73 11.47
N ARG A 16 3.06 5.04 10.82
CA ARG A 16 3.14 3.60 10.52
C ARG A 16 2.83 3.37 9.04
N ILE A 17 3.76 2.80 8.29
CA ILE A 17 3.56 2.49 6.86
C ILE A 17 3.42 0.98 6.71
N CYS A 18 2.31 0.54 6.12
CA CYS A 18 2.14 -0.83 5.70
C CYS A 18 2.77 -1.04 4.32
N VAL A 19 3.64 -2.01 4.22
CA VAL A 19 4.46 -2.26 3.04
C VAL A 19 4.16 -3.65 2.49
N TYR A 20 3.76 -3.70 1.23
CA TYR A 20 3.59 -4.92 0.44
C TYR A 20 4.78 -5.04 -0.52
N SER A 21 5.43 -6.19 -0.56
CA SER A 21 6.58 -6.45 -1.44
C SER A 21 6.67 -7.93 -1.80
N GLY A 22 7.49 -8.28 -2.80
CA GLY A 22 7.67 -9.66 -3.22
C GLY A 22 8.38 -10.54 -2.18
N SER A 23 7.91 -11.77 -2.00
CA SER A 23 8.64 -12.85 -1.31
C SER A 23 9.81 -13.42 -2.13
N SER A 24 9.97 -12.96 -3.37
CA SER A 24 11.12 -13.23 -4.26
C SER A 24 12.01 -12.00 -4.38
N PHE A 25 13.30 -12.18 -4.71
CA PHE A 25 14.24 -11.07 -4.94
C PHE A 25 14.07 -10.35 -6.29
N GLY A 26 13.33 -10.94 -7.22
CA GLY A 26 13.23 -10.46 -8.60
C GLY A 26 14.44 -10.86 -9.46
N ALA A 27 14.49 -10.34 -10.68
CA ALA A 27 15.51 -10.71 -11.68
C ALA A 27 16.80 -9.88 -11.61
N SER A 28 16.83 -8.83 -10.80
CA SER A 28 17.97 -7.91 -10.66
C SER A 28 18.25 -7.62 -9.18
N PRO A 29 19.53 -7.56 -8.76
CA PRO A 29 19.89 -7.16 -7.39
C PRO A 29 19.43 -5.73 -7.05
N GLU A 30 19.15 -4.89 -8.05
CA GLU A 30 18.66 -3.52 -7.83
C GLU A 30 17.32 -3.49 -7.11
N TYR A 31 16.47 -4.52 -7.24
CA TYR A 31 15.22 -4.60 -6.48
C TYR A 31 15.47 -4.74 -4.97
N ALA A 32 16.48 -5.53 -4.59
CA ALA A 32 16.89 -5.65 -3.19
C ALA A 32 17.47 -4.33 -2.68
N ALA A 33 18.28 -3.63 -3.48
CA ALA A 33 18.80 -2.31 -3.12
C ALA A 33 17.65 -1.29 -2.90
N VAL A 34 16.61 -1.33 -3.73
CA VAL A 34 15.41 -0.51 -3.58
C VAL A 34 14.66 -0.83 -2.28
N ALA A 35 14.43 -2.11 -1.98
CA ALA A 35 13.77 -2.52 -0.74
C ALA A 35 14.57 -2.10 0.49
N ALA A 36 15.90 -2.28 0.44
CA ALA A 36 16.80 -1.87 1.51
C ALA A 36 16.73 -0.35 1.74
N ALA A 37 16.84 0.44 0.67
CA ALA A 37 16.77 1.90 0.73
C ALA A 37 15.44 2.39 1.31
N PHE A 38 14.31 1.78 0.92
CA PHE A 38 13.01 2.11 1.47
C PHE A 38 12.92 1.80 2.97
N GLY A 39 13.38 0.62 3.41
CA GLY A 39 13.38 0.24 4.83
C GLY A 39 14.22 1.19 5.69
N THR A 40 15.44 1.52 5.23
CA THR A 40 16.31 2.50 5.90
C THR A 40 15.66 3.89 5.94
N ALA A 41 15.06 4.34 4.83
CA ALA A 41 14.42 5.65 4.75
C ALA A 41 13.21 5.79 5.69
N CYS A 42 12.46 4.72 5.92
CA CYS A 42 11.41 4.69 6.94
C CYS A 42 12.00 4.78 8.35
N ALA A 43 13.00 3.95 8.67
CA ALA A 43 13.62 3.90 9.98
C ALA A 43 14.25 5.25 10.39
N THR A 44 14.99 5.90 9.49
CA THR A 44 15.63 7.21 9.75
C THR A 44 14.62 8.34 9.99
N ARG A 45 13.38 8.19 9.49
CA ARG A 45 12.26 9.10 9.74
C ARG A 45 11.44 8.73 10.98
N GLY A 46 11.82 7.67 11.70
CA GLY A 46 11.08 7.18 12.87
C GLY A 46 9.74 6.51 12.52
N LEU A 47 9.57 6.08 11.27
CA LEU A 47 8.36 5.40 10.82
C LEU A 47 8.43 3.92 11.16
N THR A 48 7.34 3.38 11.71
CA THR A 48 7.20 1.93 11.93
C THR A 48 6.75 1.25 10.64
N ILE A 49 7.42 0.16 10.25
CA ILE A 49 7.02 -0.67 9.11
C ILE A 49 6.05 -1.76 9.59
N ILE A 50 4.91 -1.88 8.92
CA ILE A 50 3.98 -3.01 9.04
C ILE A 50 4.10 -3.84 7.77
N TYR A 51 4.29 -5.15 7.84
CA TYR A 51 4.38 -6.00 6.64
C TYR A 51 3.91 -7.44 6.91
N GLY A 52 4.06 -8.33 5.91
CA GLY A 52 3.59 -9.71 5.96
C GLY A 52 4.35 -10.72 6.84
N GLY A 53 5.42 -10.32 7.53
CA GLY A 53 6.13 -11.18 8.48
C GLY A 53 7.10 -12.21 7.88
N GLY A 54 7.21 -12.31 6.55
CA GLY A 54 8.13 -13.22 5.85
C GLY A 54 9.59 -12.76 5.89
N GLY A 55 10.53 -13.69 6.01
CA GLY A 55 11.97 -13.44 6.12
C GLY A 55 12.76 -13.60 4.81
N VAL A 56 12.08 -13.74 3.67
CA VAL A 56 12.68 -14.01 2.35
C VAL A 56 12.38 -12.93 1.33
N GLY A 57 13.16 -12.91 0.23
CA GLY A 57 12.95 -11.97 -0.86
C GLY A 57 13.07 -10.51 -0.44
N LEU A 58 12.30 -9.63 -1.10
CA LEU A 58 12.31 -8.20 -0.79
C LEU A 58 11.68 -7.90 0.58
N MET A 59 10.79 -8.77 1.06
CA MET A 59 10.22 -8.69 2.40
C MET A 59 11.29 -8.78 3.49
N GLY A 60 12.20 -9.76 3.39
CA GLY A 60 13.33 -9.89 4.31
C GLY A 60 14.28 -8.70 4.24
N VAL A 61 14.67 -8.30 3.03
CA VAL A 61 15.60 -7.18 2.81
C VAL A 61 15.06 -5.86 3.37
N LEU A 62 13.77 -5.59 3.19
CA LEU A 62 13.08 -4.42 3.76
C LEU A 62 13.13 -4.43 5.29
N ALA A 63 12.80 -5.57 5.90
CA ALA A 63 12.76 -5.70 7.36
C ALA A 63 14.16 -5.57 7.96
N ASP A 64 15.14 -6.28 7.41
CA ASP A 64 16.53 -6.26 7.86
C ASP A 64 17.15 -4.85 7.76
N SER A 65 16.94 -4.13 6.65
CA SER A 65 17.51 -2.80 6.49
C SER A 65 16.91 -1.78 7.46
N ALA A 66 15.60 -1.86 7.71
CA ALA A 66 14.93 -1.00 8.69
C ALA A 66 15.41 -1.29 10.12
N LEU A 67 15.51 -2.57 10.50
CA LEU A 67 16.02 -2.97 11.82
C LEU A 67 17.49 -2.57 12.01
N ALA A 68 18.34 -2.76 11.00
CA ALA A 68 19.74 -2.35 11.03
C ALA A 68 19.92 -0.83 11.20
N ALA A 69 18.97 -0.04 10.69
CA ALA A 69 18.90 1.41 10.89
C ALA A 69 18.23 1.83 12.21
N GLY A 70 17.91 0.89 13.11
CA GLY A 70 17.28 1.16 14.41
C GLY A 70 15.77 1.41 14.36
N GLY A 71 15.12 1.06 13.25
CA GLY A 71 13.69 1.19 13.06
C GLY A 71 12.86 0.10 13.74
N HIS A 72 11.54 0.33 13.80
CA HIS A 72 10.57 -0.63 14.32
C HIS A 72 9.85 -1.35 13.18
N VAL A 73 9.81 -2.69 13.24
CA VAL A 73 9.18 -3.53 12.21
C VAL A 73 8.22 -4.52 12.85
N ILE A 74 6.97 -4.52 12.39
CA ILE A 74 5.89 -5.39 12.87
C ILE A 74 5.43 -6.27 11.72
N GLY A 75 5.55 -7.59 11.89
CA GLY A 75 5.05 -8.58 10.95
C GLY A 75 3.66 -9.08 11.34
N VAL A 76 2.80 -9.31 10.35
CA VAL A 76 1.53 -10.03 10.53
C VAL A 76 1.50 -11.21 9.58
N ILE A 77 1.42 -12.42 10.13
CA ILE A 77 1.54 -13.66 9.35
C ILE A 77 0.47 -14.69 9.76
N PRO A 78 -0.16 -15.41 8.82
CA PRO A 78 -1.01 -16.54 9.16
C PRO A 78 -0.19 -17.68 9.75
N ARG A 79 -0.70 -18.36 10.77
CA ARG A 79 0.01 -19.48 11.42
C ARG A 79 0.46 -20.55 10.44
N ALA A 80 -0.36 -20.86 9.44
CA ALA A 80 -0.06 -21.85 8.41
C ALA A 80 1.15 -21.47 7.53
N MET A 81 1.49 -20.18 7.41
CA MET A 81 2.54 -19.68 6.52
C MET A 81 3.88 -19.46 7.23
N ILE A 82 3.95 -19.62 8.55
CA ILE A 82 5.17 -19.36 9.34
C ILE A 82 6.37 -20.16 8.83
N ALA A 83 6.18 -21.44 8.51
CA ALA A 83 7.24 -22.31 8.02
C ALA A 83 7.61 -22.00 6.56
N GLU A 84 6.60 -21.81 5.70
CA GLU A 84 6.77 -21.61 4.25
C GLU A 84 7.42 -20.26 3.92
N GLU A 85 6.97 -19.18 4.57
CA GLU A 85 7.48 -17.82 4.36
C GLU A 85 8.72 -17.50 5.21
N ARG A 86 9.25 -18.51 5.92
CA ARG A 86 10.38 -18.41 6.85
C ARG A 86 10.25 -17.17 7.73
N ALA A 87 9.26 -17.20 8.63
CA ALA A 87 8.91 -16.06 9.46
C ALA A 87 10.14 -15.37 10.05
N HIS A 88 10.19 -14.04 9.95
CA HIS A 88 11.35 -13.28 10.35
C HIS A 88 11.49 -13.25 11.88
N HIS A 89 12.57 -13.82 12.41
CA HIS A 89 12.73 -14.05 13.86
C HIS A 89 13.21 -12.82 14.64
N ASN A 90 13.74 -11.80 13.98
CA ASN A 90 14.34 -10.62 14.62
C ASN A 90 13.43 -9.37 14.55
N LEU A 91 12.14 -9.54 14.30
CA LEU A 91 11.20 -8.40 14.23
C LEU A 91 10.98 -7.79 15.62
N THR A 92 10.58 -6.52 15.65
CA THR A 92 10.12 -5.87 16.89
C THR A 92 8.89 -6.57 17.45
N GLU A 93 7.98 -6.97 16.56
CA GLU A 93 6.79 -7.76 16.90
C GLU A 93 6.40 -8.66 15.72
N LEU A 94 5.96 -9.88 16.01
CA LEU A 94 5.36 -10.78 15.03
C LEU A 94 3.99 -11.23 15.52
N ILE A 95 2.94 -10.83 14.81
CA ILE A 95 1.55 -11.12 15.12
C ILE A 95 1.09 -12.30 14.27
N ALA A 96 0.78 -13.42 14.92
CA ALA A 96 0.20 -14.58 14.25
C ALA A 96 -1.33 -14.49 14.20
N VAL A 97 -1.92 -14.72 13.02
CA VAL A 97 -3.38 -14.73 12.77
C VAL A 97 -3.81 -16.06 12.14
N ASP A 98 -5.12 -16.29 12.02
CA ASP A 98 -5.62 -17.60 11.58
C ASP A 98 -5.92 -17.63 10.08
N THR A 99 -6.23 -16.47 9.46
CA THR A 99 -6.59 -16.39 8.03
C THR A 99 -5.87 -15.28 7.27
N MET A 100 -5.84 -15.40 5.93
CA MET A 100 -5.33 -14.33 5.05
C MET A 100 -6.16 -13.05 5.13
N HIS A 101 -7.48 -13.16 5.34
CA HIS A 101 -8.34 -11.99 5.53
C HIS A 101 -8.02 -11.25 6.83
N GLU A 102 -7.85 -11.99 7.93
CA GLU A 102 -7.41 -11.40 9.21
C GLU A 102 -6.04 -10.76 9.09
N ARG A 103 -5.11 -11.37 8.35
CA ARG A 103 -3.78 -10.82 8.08
C ARG A 103 -3.88 -9.44 7.45
N LYS A 104 -4.57 -9.32 6.32
CA LYS A 104 -4.74 -8.06 5.59
C LYS A 104 -5.50 -7.03 6.41
N HIS A 105 -6.57 -7.46 7.09
CA HIS A 105 -7.35 -6.58 7.97
C HIS A 105 -6.50 -6.02 9.11
N ARG A 106 -5.71 -6.86 9.78
CA ARG A 106 -4.84 -6.46 10.89
C ARG A 106 -3.73 -5.52 10.41
N MET A 107 -3.10 -5.81 9.27
CA MET A 107 -2.11 -4.91 8.66
C MET A 107 -2.73 -3.53 8.36
N ALA A 108 -3.94 -3.50 7.78
CA ALA A 108 -4.64 -2.27 7.47
C ALA A 108 -5.10 -1.48 8.71
N GLN A 109 -5.46 -2.15 9.81
CA GLN A 109 -5.77 -1.49 11.08
C GLN A 109 -4.55 -0.78 11.67
N LEU A 110 -3.38 -1.42 11.61
CA LEU A 110 -2.13 -0.91 12.18
C LEU A 110 -1.49 0.22 11.35
N ALA A 111 -1.86 0.38 10.08
CA ALA A 111 -1.23 1.32 9.16
C ALA A 111 -1.84 2.73 9.21
N ASP A 112 -1.04 3.74 8.90
CA ASP A 112 -1.47 5.10 8.56
C ASP A 112 -1.41 5.38 7.06
N ALA A 113 -0.54 4.65 6.34
CA ALA A 113 -0.38 4.70 4.88
C ALA A 113 0.02 3.32 4.34
N PHE A 114 -0.13 3.10 3.02
CA PHE A 114 0.16 1.85 2.33
C PHE A 114 1.13 2.07 1.17
N VAL A 115 2.07 1.14 0.98
CA VAL A 115 3.01 1.16 -0.15
C VAL A 115 3.18 -0.22 -0.76
N ALA A 116 3.20 -0.28 -2.10
CA ALA A 116 3.72 -1.43 -2.82
C ALA A 116 5.14 -1.16 -3.35
N LEU A 117 6.07 -2.05 -3.02
CA LEU A 117 7.35 -2.23 -3.72
C LEU A 117 7.20 -3.31 -4.80
N PRO A 118 8.17 -3.47 -5.71
CA PRO A 118 8.15 -4.55 -6.69
C PRO A 118 7.80 -5.92 -6.08
N GLY A 119 6.92 -6.66 -6.76
CA GLY A 119 6.35 -7.88 -6.22
C GLY A 119 5.44 -8.61 -7.20
N GLY A 120 4.97 -9.79 -6.79
CA GLY A 120 4.12 -10.66 -7.61
C GLY A 120 2.63 -10.36 -7.47
N ILE A 121 1.82 -11.38 -7.78
CA ILE A 121 0.35 -11.26 -7.70
C ILE A 121 -0.16 -10.98 -6.28
N GLY A 122 0.50 -11.51 -5.24
CA GLY A 122 0.14 -11.24 -3.86
C GLY A 122 0.29 -9.76 -3.50
N THR A 123 1.42 -9.15 -3.87
CA THR A 123 1.66 -7.71 -3.68
C THR A 123 0.64 -6.86 -4.45
N LEU A 124 0.29 -7.27 -5.68
CA LEU A 124 -0.72 -6.56 -6.47
C LEU A 124 -2.12 -6.67 -5.85
N GLU A 125 -2.49 -7.86 -5.36
CA GLU A 125 -3.76 -8.10 -4.69
C GLU A 125 -3.91 -7.22 -3.44
N GLU A 126 -2.89 -7.18 -2.60
CA GLU A 126 -2.87 -6.41 -1.36
C GLU A 126 -2.98 -4.89 -1.63
N ILE A 127 -2.23 -4.35 -2.59
CA ILE A 127 -2.26 -2.90 -2.88
C ILE A 127 -3.55 -2.47 -3.59
N VAL A 128 -4.08 -3.28 -4.51
CA VAL A 128 -5.33 -2.97 -5.21
C VAL A 128 -6.52 -3.06 -4.25
N GLU A 129 -6.49 -3.95 -3.27
CA GLU A 129 -7.55 -4.03 -2.25
C GLU A 129 -7.63 -2.75 -1.41
N VAL A 130 -6.52 -2.27 -0.85
CA VAL A 130 -6.52 -1.02 -0.07
C VAL A 130 -6.77 0.21 -0.95
N PHE A 131 -6.35 0.19 -2.22
CA PHE A 131 -6.71 1.26 -3.16
C PHE A 131 -8.21 1.26 -3.47
N THR A 132 -8.83 0.08 -3.58
CA THR A 132 -10.28 -0.07 -3.74
C THR A 132 -11.02 0.44 -2.52
N TRP A 133 -10.54 0.13 -1.30
CA TRP A 133 -11.12 0.64 -0.06
C TRP A 133 -11.03 2.17 0.04
N LEU A 134 -9.92 2.76 -0.40
CA LEU A 134 -9.77 4.22 -0.53
C LEU A 134 -10.79 4.80 -1.50
N GLN A 135 -10.92 4.20 -2.70
CA GLN A 135 -11.90 4.62 -3.70
C GLN A 135 -13.34 4.57 -3.15
N LEU A 136 -13.67 3.56 -2.33
CA LEU A 136 -14.97 3.37 -1.70
C LEU A 136 -15.18 4.24 -0.45
N GLY A 137 -14.15 4.97 0.01
CA GLY A 137 -14.24 5.79 1.22
C GLY A 137 -14.21 5.00 2.53
N LEU A 138 -13.85 3.72 2.51
CA LEU A 138 -13.74 2.89 3.73
C LEU A 138 -12.55 3.31 4.60
N HIS A 139 -11.56 3.97 4.00
CA HIS A 139 -10.54 4.74 4.70
C HIS A 139 -10.09 5.92 3.83
N LEU A 140 -9.35 6.85 4.42
CA LEU A 140 -8.72 7.99 3.73
C LEU A 140 -7.18 7.98 3.89
N LYS A 141 -6.62 6.83 4.31
CA LYS A 141 -5.17 6.60 4.43
C LYS A 141 -4.49 6.67 3.04
N PRO A 142 -3.35 7.37 2.90
CA PRO A 142 -2.62 7.44 1.64
C PRO A 142 -2.18 6.07 1.12
N VAL A 143 -2.22 5.89 -0.20
CA VAL A 143 -1.80 4.65 -0.89
C VAL A 143 -0.79 5.02 -1.96
N GLY A 144 0.35 4.33 -1.97
CA GLY A 144 1.45 4.62 -2.88
C GLY A 144 2.04 3.40 -3.58
N ILE A 145 2.66 3.63 -4.73
CA ILE A 145 3.45 2.63 -5.46
C ILE A 145 4.86 3.18 -5.70
N LEU A 146 5.86 2.39 -5.32
CA LEU A 146 7.26 2.66 -5.64
C LEU A 146 7.59 2.09 -7.02
N ASN A 147 7.46 2.91 -8.05
CA ASN A 147 7.78 2.57 -9.45
C ASN A 147 9.30 2.62 -9.72
N ALA A 148 10.10 1.99 -8.86
CA ALA A 148 11.53 1.89 -9.06
C ALA A 148 11.84 1.02 -10.29
N LEU A 149 12.85 1.43 -11.07
CA LEU A 149 13.28 0.76 -12.29
C LEU A 149 12.17 0.61 -13.36
N GLY A 150 11.09 1.40 -13.25
CA GLY A 150 9.93 1.29 -14.13
C GLY A 150 9.12 0.00 -13.94
N PHE A 151 9.24 -0.68 -12.80
CA PHE A 151 8.57 -1.97 -12.56
C PHE A 151 7.05 -1.92 -12.76
N TYR A 152 6.42 -0.81 -12.39
CA TYR A 152 4.97 -0.62 -12.43
C TYR A 152 4.48 0.14 -13.67
N GLU A 153 5.34 0.46 -14.64
CA GLU A 153 4.95 1.19 -15.87
C GLU A 153 3.77 0.55 -16.60
N LEU A 154 3.75 -0.79 -16.70
CA LEU A 154 2.66 -1.51 -17.35
C LEU A 154 1.36 -1.46 -16.55
N LEU A 155 1.44 -1.48 -15.22
CA LEU A 155 0.28 -1.34 -14.35
C LEU A 155 -0.30 0.07 -14.45
N LEU A 156 0.54 1.10 -14.44
CA LEU A 156 0.11 2.49 -14.55
C LEU A 156 -0.57 2.75 -15.90
N LYS A 157 -0.02 2.21 -17.00
CA LYS A 157 -0.68 2.24 -18.32
C LYS A 157 -2.03 1.52 -18.32
N PHE A 158 -2.14 0.42 -17.57
CA PHE A 158 -3.42 -0.29 -17.45
C PHE A 158 -4.46 0.53 -16.67
N LEU A 159 -4.06 1.25 -15.61
CA LEU A 159 -4.95 2.19 -14.90
C LEU A 159 -5.38 3.35 -15.82
N ASP A 160 -4.48 3.87 -16.65
CA ASP A 160 -4.82 4.87 -17.67
C ASP A 160 -5.84 4.34 -18.69
N HIS A 161 -5.71 3.07 -19.07
CA HIS A 161 -6.68 2.41 -19.93
C HIS A 161 -8.03 2.28 -19.23
N MET A 162 -8.09 1.81 -17.97
CA MET A 162 -9.33 1.79 -17.19
C MET A 162 -10.00 3.17 -17.11
N ARG A 163 -9.20 4.23 -16.97
CA ARG A 163 -9.71 5.60 -16.98
C ARG A 163 -10.28 5.99 -18.33
N THR A 164 -9.59 5.66 -19.41
CA THR A 164 -10.03 5.92 -20.78
C THR A 164 -11.38 5.24 -21.04
N GLU A 165 -11.50 3.97 -20.64
CA GLU A 165 -12.71 3.15 -20.74
C GLU A 165 -13.75 3.44 -19.64
N GLN A 166 -13.59 4.51 -18.86
CA GLN A 166 -14.55 4.98 -17.84
C GLN A 166 -14.81 4.00 -16.67
N PHE A 167 -13.92 3.04 -16.43
CA PHE A 167 -13.96 2.17 -15.25
C PHE A 167 -13.28 2.79 -14.02
N LEU A 168 -12.41 3.78 -14.23
CA LEU A 168 -11.73 4.54 -13.18
C LEU A 168 -11.88 6.04 -13.45
N THR A 169 -12.18 6.86 -12.43
CA THR A 169 -12.24 8.31 -12.63
C THR A 169 -10.85 8.93 -12.49
N ALA A 170 -10.60 10.08 -13.12
CA ALA A 170 -9.35 10.81 -12.94
C ALA A 170 -9.11 11.21 -11.47
N ALA A 171 -10.18 11.55 -10.74
CA ALA A 171 -10.09 11.90 -9.32
C ALA A 171 -9.69 10.70 -8.45
N HIS A 172 -10.22 9.50 -8.73
CA HIS A 172 -9.84 8.27 -8.02
C HIS A 172 -8.43 7.82 -8.40
N GLN A 173 -8.05 7.90 -9.69
CA GLN A 173 -6.68 7.58 -10.12
C GLN A 173 -5.64 8.50 -9.45
N ALA A 174 -5.94 9.80 -9.33
CA ALA A 174 -5.07 10.78 -8.69
C ALA A 174 -4.89 10.57 -7.17
N MET A 175 -5.67 9.68 -6.54
CA MET A 175 -5.46 9.31 -5.15
C MET A 175 -4.25 8.40 -4.94
N LEU A 176 -3.74 7.77 -6.01
CA LEU A 176 -2.57 6.90 -5.93
C LEU A 176 -1.28 7.73 -6.04
N SER A 177 -0.48 7.75 -4.98
CA SER A 177 0.86 8.35 -5.02
C SER A 177 1.82 7.45 -5.79
N VAL A 178 2.61 8.02 -6.71
CA VAL A 178 3.57 7.26 -7.50
C VAL A 178 4.90 8.01 -7.51
N SER A 179 5.97 7.31 -7.16
CA SER A 179 7.33 7.83 -7.28
C SER A 179 8.28 6.69 -7.58
N SER A 180 9.39 6.98 -8.26
CA SER A 180 10.49 6.03 -8.48
C SER A 180 11.55 6.08 -7.37
N ASN A 181 11.42 7.03 -6.42
CA ASN A 181 12.37 7.25 -5.33
C ASN A 181 11.69 7.04 -3.96
N PRO A 182 12.32 6.26 -3.04
CA PRO A 182 11.77 5.99 -1.71
C PRO A 182 11.46 7.25 -0.89
N ASP A 183 12.40 8.17 -0.77
CA ASP A 183 12.26 9.39 0.03
C ASP A 183 11.10 10.24 -0.49
N SER A 184 11.07 10.48 -1.80
CA SER A 184 10.00 11.23 -2.44
C SER A 184 8.63 10.57 -2.24
N LEU A 185 8.53 9.23 -2.29
CA LEU A 185 7.27 8.55 -2.04
C LEU A 185 6.82 8.72 -0.58
N ILE A 186 7.73 8.52 0.37
CA ILE A 186 7.44 8.66 1.80
C ILE A 186 6.97 10.09 2.12
N ASP A 187 7.64 11.09 1.56
CA ASP A 187 7.28 12.49 1.76
C ASP A 187 5.91 12.82 1.15
N GLN A 188 5.60 12.29 -0.05
CA GLN A 188 4.26 12.41 -0.65
C GLN A 188 3.19 11.82 0.25
N LEU A 189 3.39 10.62 0.79
CA LEU A 189 2.41 9.95 1.65
C LEU A 189 2.19 10.72 2.96
N ALA A 190 3.25 11.26 3.55
CA ALA A 190 3.16 12.07 4.77
C ALA A 190 2.37 13.38 4.58
N LEU A 191 2.43 13.96 3.38
CA LEU A 191 1.74 15.21 3.03
C LEU A 191 0.33 14.99 2.45
N THR A 192 0.02 13.78 1.99
CA THR A 192 -1.25 13.48 1.32
C THR A 192 -2.41 13.48 2.30
N GLN A 193 -3.44 14.27 1.98
CA GLN A 193 -4.72 14.29 2.70
C GLN A 193 -5.84 14.00 1.71
N HIS A 194 -6.44 12.82 1.83
CA HIS A 194 -7.59 12.47 1.01
C HIS A 194 -8.89 13.00 1.62
N VAL A 195 -9.76 13.47 0.74
CA VAL A 195 -11.18 13.70 1.03
C VAL A 195 -12.00 12.66 0.29
N HIS A 196 -13.18 12.34 0.82
CA HIS A 196 -14.09 11.42 0.17
C HIS A 196 -14.49 11.94 -1.22
N VAL A 197 -14.21 11.16 -2.27
CA VAL A 197 -14.63 11.47 -3.65
C VAL A 197 -15.79 10.54 -4.02
N PRO A 198 -17.03 11.06 -4.17
CA PRO A 198 -18.17 10.24 -4.54
C PRO A 198 -17.99 9.68 -5.96
N LYS A 199 -18.33 8.41 -6.15
CA LYS A 199 -18.33 7.79 -7.48
C LYS A 199 -19.58 8.24 -8.25
N PRO A 200 -19.45 8.84 -9.45
CA PRO A 200 -20.59 9.13 -10.29
C PRO A 200 -21.31 7.83 -10.65
N VAL A 201 -22.58 7.71 -10.26
CA VAL A 201 -23.43 6.60 -10.72
C VAL A 201 -24.14 7.09 -11.98
N HIS A 202 -23.60 6.75 -13.15
CA HIS A 202 -24.34 6.91 -14.39
C HIS A 202 -25.35 5.77 -14.52
N ASN A 203 -26.62 6.06 -14.27
CA ASN A 203 -27.70 5.14 -14.62
C ASN A 203 -27.73 5.00 -16.14
N ALA A 204 -27.26 3.87 -16.66
CA ALA A 204 -27.41 3.54 -18.06
C ALA A 204 -28.88 3.15 -18.34
N VAL A 205 -29.77 4.14 -18.47
CA VAL A 205 -31.03 4.00 -19.22
C VAL A 205 -31.37 5.38 -19.79
N ASN A 206 -31.08 5.60 -21.08
CA ASN A 206 -31.87 6.44 -21.99
C ASN A 206 -31.29 6.37 -23.40
N THR A 207 -31.33 5.19 -24.01
CA THR A 207 -31.22 5.03 -25.46
C THR A 207 -32.15 3.93 -25.93
N VAL A 208 -33.46 4.24 -25.91
CA VAL A 208 -34.35 3.82 -26.99
C VAL A 208 -35.05 5.09 -27.44
N LYS A 209 -34.47 5.77 -28.44
CA LYS A 209 -35.23 6.68 -29.30
C LYS A 209 -36.07 5.79 -30.19
N GLU A 210 -37.37 5.71 -29.91
CA GLU A 210 -38.35 5.18 -30.84
C GLU A 210 -38.24 5.94 -32.18
N ARG A 211 -38.23 5.17 -33.27
CA ARG A 211 -38.39 5.65 -34.64
C ARG A 211 -39.87 5.69 -34.98
#